data_AF-E8X2V2-F1
#
_entry.id   AF-E8X2V2-F1
#
_cell.length_a   1.000
_cell.length_b   1.000
_cell.length_c   1.000
_cell.angle_alpha   90.00
_cell.angle_beta   90.00
_cell.angle_gamma   90.00
#
_symmetry.space_group_name_H-M   'P 1'
#
loop_
_entity.id
_entity.type
_entity.pdbx_description
1 polymer ?
#
loop_
_entity_poly.entity_id
_entity_poly.type
_entity_poly.pdbx_seq_one_letter_code
_entity_poly.pdbx_strand_id
1 'polypeptide(L)'
;MSGQYETNGAERPLPMAVKASLGAAILLALGALIWCFGLSNHLSVAEKQLAAAEQRNSELAQKQDALSARLRATTETLGNSVGMTQKQIDLKTASLLAAQQAAVRAQTAQTAKLEEQQAAASKQIGAVASDVSNVKTDVGGAKASIAETQNDLNTTKAQLQRTMGDAGVMSGLIARTHDDLELLKHKGDRAYFEFTLRKGDKPTLLSSIKLQAKKVDDKHSRYTMIVSADDRNIEKKDRSLDEPVQFYSGKDPALYEIVVNNISKNTISGYLSTPKGSAQ
;
A
#
# COMPACT_ATOMS: atom_id res chain seq x y z
N MET A 1 53.78 124.00 -108.99
CA MET A 1 54.93 124.62 -108.29
C MET A 1 55.26 123.74 -107.10
N SER A 2 56.47 123.28 -106.81
CA SER A 2 57.75 123.25 -107.52
C SER A 2 58.70 122.40 -106.66
N GLY A 3 59.57 121.61 -107.31
CA GLY A 3 60.85 121.07 -106.78
C GLY A 3 60.71 119.99 -105.71
N GLN A 4 61.13 118.73 -105.87
CA GLN A 4 62.43 118.23 -106.36
C GLN A 4 63.65 119.03 -105.87
N TYR A 5 64.45 118.39 -105.02
CA TYR A 5 65.90 118.43 -105.11
C TYR A 5 66.43 117.01 -104.92
N GLU A 6 67.09 116.52 -105.97
CA GLU A 6 68.04 115.43 -105.93
C GLU A 6 69.25 115.80 -105.09
N THR A 7 69.88 114.83 -104.43
CA THR A 7 71.34 114.74 -104.42
C THR A 7 71.78 113.28 -104.60
N ASN A 8 72.72 113.11 -105.52
CA ASN A 8 73.27 111.87 -106.04
C ASN A 8 74.17 111.13 -105.02
N GLY A 9 74.11 109.79 -105.03
CA GLY A 9 75.02 108.90 -104.29
C GLY A 9 75.25 107.59 -105.04
N ALA A 10 76.37 107.55 -105.77
CA ALA A 10 76.91 106.48 -106.60
C ALA A 10 76.52 105.01 -106.27
N GLU A 11 75.93 104.33 -107.25
CA GLU A 11 75.76 102.88 -107.28
C GLU A 11 77.10 102.18 -107.56
N ARG A 12 77.56 101.33 -106.63
CA ARG A 12 78.54 100.27 -106.93
C ARG A 12 77.77 98.96 -107.10
N PRO A 13 77.85 98.27 -108.26
CA PRO A 13 77.22 96.97 -108.40
C PRO A 13 77.88 95.97 -107.46
N LEU A 14 77.13 95.46 -106.49
CA LEU A 14 77.60 94.40 -105.59
C LEU A 14 78.05 93.18 -106.41
N PRO A 15 79.25 92.63 -106.14
CA PRO A 15 79.79 91.47 -106.85
C PRO A 15 78.87 90.26 -106.65
N MET A 16 78.65 89.49 -107.72
CA MET A 16 77.71 88.35 -107.75
C MET A 16 77.91 87.33 -106.62
N ALA A 17 79.13 87.22 -106.08
CA ALA A 17 79.46 86.35 -104.95
C ALA A 17 78.71 86.71 -103.64
N VAL A 18 78.45 88.00 -103.38
CA VAL A 18 77.75 88.45 -102.16
C VAL A 18 76.25 88.18 -102.24
N LYS A 19 75.67 88.22 -103.44
CA LYS A 19 74.26 87.85 -103.65
C LYS A 19 74.05 86.34 -103.46
N ALA A 20 75.01 85.52 -103.88
CA ALA A 20 74.97 84.07 -103.69
C ALA A 20 75.09 83.67 -102.21
N SER A 21 75.99 84.30 -101.44
CA SER A 21 76.14 84.02 -100.01
C SER A 21 74.92 84.44 -99.19
N LEU A 22 74.30 85.58 -99.54
CA LEU A 22 73.06 86.04 -98.90
C LEU A 22 71.89 85.07 -99.19
N GLY A 23 71.77 84.58 -100.43
CA GLY A 23 70.78 83.57 -100.79
C GLY A 23 70.94 82.26 -100.02
N ALA A 24 72.18 81.78 -99.86
CA ALA A 24 72.48 80.59 -99.08
C ALA A 24 72.18 80.77 -97.58
N ALA A 25 72.48 81.94 -97.02
CA ALA A 25 72.18 82.27 -95.62
C ALA A 25 70.65 82.30 -95.35
N ILE A 26 69.87 82.85 -96.28
CA ILE A 26 68.41 82.86 -96.19
C ILE A 26 67.85 81.43 -96.24
N LEU A 27 68.35 80.58 -97.13
CA LEU A 27 67.90 79.17 -97.22
C LEU A 27 68.21 78.38 -95.94
N LEU A 28 69.39 78.58 -95.35
CA LEU A 28 69.74 77.97 -94.06
C LEU A 28 68.87 78.51 -92.92
N ALA A 29 68.59 79.81 -92.89
CA ALA A 29 67.70 80.41 -91.90
C ALA A 29 66.25 79.88 -92.02
N LEU A 30 65.74 79.71 -93.24
CA LEU A 30 64.43 79.12 -93.50
C LEU A 30 64.38 77.64 -93.10
N GLY A 31 65.43 76.87 -93.41
CA GLY A 31 65.56 75.47 -92.98
C GLY A 31 65.60 75.32 -91.46
N ALA A 32 66.34 76.20 -90.78
CA ALA A 32 66.39 76.23 -89.32
C ALA A 32 65.03 76.63 -88.71
N LEU A 33 64.30 77.57 -89.31
CA LEU A 33 62.95 77.94 -88.87
C LEU A 33 61.95 76.79 -89.02
N ILE A 34 61.96 76.08 -90.16
CA ILE A 34 61.11 74.91 -90.39
C ILE A 34 61.43 73.81 -89.38
N TRP A 35 62.72 73.56 -89.12
CA TRP A 35 63.16 72.58 -88.13
C TRP A 35 62.74 72.96 -86.70
N CYS A 36 62.94 74.22 -86.31
CA CYS A 36 62.49 74.74 -85.01
C CYS A 36 60.97 74.60 -84.85
N PHE A 37 60.19 74.90 -85.89
CA PHE A 37 58.74 74.75 -85.84
C PHE A 37 58.31 73.29 -85.70
N GLY A 38 58.96 72.37 -86.43
CA GLY A 38 58.73 70.92 -86.29
C GLY A 38 59.04 70.44 -84.87
N LEU A 39 60.19 70.86 -84.32
CA LEU A 39 60.62 70.50 -82.98
C LEU A 39 59.66 71.06 -81.90
N SER A 40 59.22 72.31 -82.02
CA SER A 40 58.21 72.90 -81.13
C SER A 40 56.88 72.15 -81.17
N ASN A 41 56.46 71.69 -82.36
CA ASN A 41 55.22 70.91 -82.50
C ASN A 41 55.36 69.52 -81.85
N HIS A 42 56.51 68.87 -81.97
CA HIS A 42 56.81 67.61 -81.29
C HIS A 42 56.91 67.76 -79.76
N LEU A 43 57.53 68.84 -79.26
CA LEU A 43 57.56 69.15 -77.83
C LEU A 43 56.14 69.38 -77.29
N SER A 44 55.31 70.14 -78.00
CA SER A 44 53.92 70.39 -77.58
C SER A 44 53.08 69.10 -77.53
N VAL A 45 53.30 68.17 -78.47
CA VAL A 45 52.63 66.86 -78.45
C VAL A 45 53.16 65.98 -77.30
N ALA A 46 54.47 66.00 -77.04
CA ALA A 46 55.08 65.26 -75.94
C ALA A 46 54.59 65.78 -74.57
N GLU A 47 54.49 67.10 -74.38
CA GLU A 47 53.92 67.73 -73.19
C GLU A 47 52.45 67.34 -72.98
N LYS A 48 51.64 67.35 -74.05
CA LYS A 48 50.23 66.91 -73.97
C LYS A 48 50.11 65.43 -73.60
N GLN A 49 50.97 64.57 -74.15
CA GLN A 49 50.98 63.15 -73.78
C GLN A 49 51.41 62.92 -72.33
N LEU A 50 52.39 63.69 -71.85
CA LEU A 50 52.84 63.63 -70.46
C LEU A 50 51.72 64.08 -69.51
N ALA A 51 51.06 65.21 -69.81
CA ALA A 51 49.92 65.69 -69.03
C ALA A 51 48.75 64.68 -69.02
N ALA A 52 48.45 64.04 -70.16
CA ALA A 52 47.43 62.99 -70.23
C ALA A 52 47.83 61.72 -69.46
N ALA A 53 49.11 61.34 -69.48
CA ALA A 53 49.63 60.21 -68.72
C ALA A 53 49.59 60.48 -67.21
N GLU A 54 49.92 61.70 -66.78
CA GLU A 54 49.85 62.12 -65.38
C GLU A 54 48.41 62.17 -64.87
N GLN A 55 47.47 62.64 -65.69
CA GLN A 55 46.05 62.60 -65.38
C GLN A 55 45.53 61.16 -65.24
N ARG A 56 45.92 60.24 -66.14
CA ARG A 56 45.58 58.81 -66.02
C ARG A 56 46.17 58.18 -64.76
N ASN A 57 47.42 58.51 -64.41
CA ASN A 57 48.06 58.02 -63.19
C ASN A 57 47.32 58.52 -61.94
N SER A 58 46.90 59.78 -61.92
CA SER A 58 46.09 60.33 -60.83
C SER A 58 44.73 59.63 -60.72
N GLU A 59 44.05 59.39 -61.84
CA GLU A 59 42.77 58.66 -61.86
C GLU A 59 42.93 57.20 -61.39
N LEU A 60 44.01 56.53 -61.81
CA LEU A 60 44.37 55.18 -61.35
C LEU A 60 44.64 55.16 -59.84
N ALA A 61 45.37 56.13 -59.31
CA ALA A 61 45.63 56.27 -57.88
C ALA A 61 44.31 56.46 -57.10
N GLN A 62 43.42 57.32 -57.57
CA GLN A 62 42.09 57.52 -56.96
C GLN A 62 41.24 56.23 -56.98
N LYS A 63 41.28 55.45 -58.07
CA LYS A 63 40.59 54.16 -58.15
C LYS A 63 41.18 53.14 -57.19
N GLN A 64 42.50 53.10 -57.03
CA GLN A 64 43.16 52.23 -56.06
C GLN A 64 42.80 52.61 -54.62
N ASP A 65 42.76 53.90 -54.29
CA ASP A 65 42.34 54.37 -52.97
C ASP A 65 40.87 54.05 -52.70
N ALA A 66 39.98 54.31 -53.67
CA ALA A 66 38.57 53.98 -53.56
C ALA A 66 38.33 52.47 -53.41
N LEU A 67 39.06 51.63 -54.16
CA LEU A 67 39.00 50.18 -54.05
C LEU A 67 39.52 49.70 -52.70
N SER A 68 40.64 50.25 -52.23
CA SER A 68 41.22 49.94 -50.92
C SER A 68 40.28 50.31 -49.78
N ALA A 69 39.64 51.48 -49.86
CA ALA A 69 38.63 51.92 -48.89
C ALA A 69 37.41 50.97 -48.88
N ARG A 70 36.92 50.59 -50.06
CA ARG A 70 35.79 49.66 -50.19
C ARG A 70 36.13 48.26 -49.66
N LEU A 71 37.34 47.75 -49.93
CA LEU A 71 37.81 46.47 -49.42
C LEU A 71 37.94 46.47 -47.89
N ARG A 72 38.44 47.57 -47.29
CA ARG A 72 38.49 47.72 -45.83
C ARG A 72 37.10 47.74 -45.23
N ALA A 73 36.18 48.54 -45.75
CA ALA A 73 34.80 48.61 -45.27
C ALA A 73 34.07 47.25 -45.39
N THR A 74 34.28 46.54 -46.50
CA THR A 74 33.69 45.20 -46.71
C THR A 74 34.30 44.17 -45.75
N THR A 75 35.61 44.20 -45.53
CA THR A 75 36.30 43.32 -44.58
C THR A 75 35.85 43.57 -43.14
N GLU A 76 35.70 44.83 -42.74
CA GLU A 76 35.27 45.20 -41.39
C GLU A 76 33.81 44.79 -41.12
N THR A 77 32.91 45.07 -42.07
CA THR A 77 31.49 44.67 -41.94
C THR A 77 31.32 43.16 -41.94
N LEU A 78 32.07 42.42 -42.77
CA LEU A 78 32.06 40.97 -42.78
C LEU A 78 32.68 40.40 -41.49
N GLY A 79 33.80 40.95 -41.02
CA GLY A 79 34.43 40.56 -39.76
C GLY A 79 33.50 40.77 -38.55
N ASN A 80 32.81 41.90 -38.51
CA ASN A 80 31.81 42.18 -37.48
C ASN A 80 30.60 41.24 -37.57
N SER A 81 30.11 40.98 -38.78
CA SER A 81 28.97 40.07 -38.99
C SER A 81 29.31 38.64 -38.60
N VAL A 82 30.45 38.12 -39.06
CA VAL A 82 30.95 36.77 -38.71
C VAL A 82 31.23 36.68 -37.21
N GLY A 83 31.81 37.72 -36.60
CA GLY A 83 32.05 37.75 -35.15
C GLY A 83 30.75 37.76 -34.33
N MET A 84 29.72 38.49 -34.77
CA MET A 84 28.40 38.46 -34.16
C MET A 84 27.72 37.09 -34.35
N THR A 85 27.80 36.51 -35.55
CA THR A 85 27.26 35.18 -35.83
C THR A 85 27.95 34.11 -34.99
N GLN A 86 29.27 34.14 -34.85
CA GLN A 86 30.03 33.22 -33.99
C GLN A 86 29.57 33.34 -32.53
N LYS A 87 29.48 34.57 -32.00
CA LYS A 87 28.98 34.79 -30.63
C LYS A 87 27.55 34.28 -30.44
N GLN A 88 26.66 34.47 -31.41
CA GLN A 88 25.29 33.95 -31.33
C GLN A 88 25.25 32.42 -31.35
N ILE A 89 26.08 31.79 -32.19
CA ILE A 89 26.21 30.33 -32.24
C ILE A 89 26.75 29.80 -30.90
N ASP A 90 27.78 30.43 -30.33
CA ASP A 90 28.37 30.02 -29.06
C ASP A 90 27.35 30.14 -27.91
N LEU A 91 26.61 31.24 -27.85
CA LEU A 91 25.54 31.44 -26.87
C LEU A 91 24.41 30.42 -27.02
N LYS A 92 23.97 30.14 -28.25
CA LYS A 92 22.94 29.13 -28.52
C LYS A 92 23.44 27.75 -28.12
N THR A 93 24.67 27.40 -28.47
CA THR A 93 25.30 26.12 -28.12
C THR A 93 25.39 25.96 -26.61
N ALA A 94 25.88 26.98 -25.90
CA ALA A 94 25.93 26.98 -24.44
C ALA A 94 24.53 26.81 -23.80
N SER A 95 23.52 27.51 -24.33
CA SER A 95 22.14 27.40 -23.85
C SER A 95 21.53 26.00 -24.09
N LEU A 96 21.83 25.39 -25.23
CA LEU A 96 21.36 24.04 -25.57
C LEU A 96 22.02 22.98 -24.70
N LEU A 97 23.34 23.07 -24.45
CA LEU A 97 24.03 22.16 -23.53
C LEU A 97 23.48 22.30 -22.10
N ALA A 98 23.25 23.52 -21.62
CA ALA A 98 22.69 23.76 -20.29
C ALA A 98 21.26 23.19 -20.17
N ALA A 99 20.41 23.41 -21.17
CA ALA A 99 19.06 22.86 -21.22
C ALA A 99 19.06 21.33 -21.27
N GLN A 100 19.94 20.73 -22.07
CA GLN A 100 20.09 19.27 -22.16
C GLN A 100 20.55 18.67 -20.83
N GLN A 101 21.55 19.25 -20.16
CA GLN A 101 21.98 18.78 -18.84
C GLN A 101 20.87 18.91 -17.79
N ALA A 102 20.11 20.00 -17.80
CA ALA A 102 18.97 20.16 -16.89
C ALA A 102 17.89 19.11 -17.14
N ALA A 103 17.58 18.81 -18.42
CA ALA A 103 16.63 17.78 -18.80
C ALA A 103 17.08 16.38 -18.37
N VAL A 104 18.37 16.04 -18.59
CA VAL A 104 18.94 14.77 -18.14
C VAL A 104 18.85 14.64 -16.62
N ARG A 105 19.27 15.67 -15.86
CA ARG A 105 19.18 15.67 -14.39
C ARG A 105 17.74 15.52 -13.89
N ALA A 106 16.79 16.21 -14.52
CA ALA A 106 15.37 16.10 -14.17
C ALA A 106 14.84 14.68 -14.44
N GLN A 107 15.23 14.07 -15.56
CA GLN A 107 14.87 12.70 -15.89
C GLN A 107 15.49 11.71 -14.89
N THR A 108 16.79 11.84 -14.56
CA THR A 108 17.45 10.97 -13.57
C THR A 108 16.80 11.10 -12.18
N ALA A 109 16.47 12.33 -11.76
CA ALA A 109 15.79 12.56 -10.49
C ALA A 109 14.37 11.97 -10.46
N GLN A 110 13.65 12.01 -11.59
CA GLN A 110 12.33 11.41 -11.71
C GLN A 110 12.40 9.88 -11.68
N THR A 111 13.35 9.28 -12.41
CA THR A 111 13.60 7.82 -12.38
C THR A 111 13.97 7.36 -10.98
N ALA A 112 14.88 8.06 -10.29
CA ALA A 112 15.27 7.73 -8.91
C ALA A 112 14.07 7.79 -7.94
N LYS A 113 13.20 8.81 -8.07
CA LYS A 113 11.96 8.89 -7.27
C LYS A 113 11.00 7.74 -7.58
N LEU A 114 10.86 7.35 -8.85
CA LEU A 114 10.03 6.20 -9.23
C LEU A 114 10.59 4.90 -8.65
N GLU A 115 11.90 4.68 -8.72
CA GLU A 115 12.56 3.51 -8.14
C GLU A 115 12.38 3.46 -6.62
N GLU A 116 12.55 4.58 -5.93
CA GLU A 116 12.31 4.68 -4.48
C GLU A 116 10.85 4.37 -4.12
N GLN A 117 9.89 4.94 -4.86
CA GLN A 117 8.47 4.64 -4.69
C GLN A 117 8.15 3.18 -4.97
N GLN A 118 8.77 2.57 -5.99
CA GLN A 118 8.56 1.17 -6.34
C GLN A 118 9.17 0.23 -5.29
N ALA A 119 10.33 0.58 -4.73
CA ALA A 119 10.96 -0.15 -3.63
C ALA A 119 10.12 -0.06 -2.34
N ALA A 120 9.63 1.15 -2.01
CA ALA A 120 8.74 1.36 -0.88
C ALA A 120 7.42 0.59 -1.04
N ALA A 121 6.81 0.64 -2.23
CA ALA A 121 5.61 -0.11 -2.56
C ALA A 121 5.85 -1.63 -2.46
N SER A 122 6.96 -2.13 -3.00
CA SER A 122 7.30 -3.57 -2.92
C SER A 122 7.48 -4.02 -1.47
N LYS A 123 8.11 -3.20 -0.63
CA LYS A 123 8.25 -3.47 0.81
C LYS A 123 6.91 -3.49 1.53
N GLN A 124 6.03 -2.52 1.24
CA GLN A 124 4.66 -2.49 1.78
C GLN A 124 3.85 -3.70 1.34
N ILE A 125 3.91 -4.07 0.05
CA ILE A 125 3.24 -5.27 -0.48
C ILE A 125 3.77 -6.53 0.21
N GLY A 126 5.09 -6.65 0.42
CA GLY A 126 5.68 -7.77 1.14
C GLY A 126 5.20 -7.87 2.60
N ALA A 127 5.11 -6.73 3.29
CA ALA A 127 4.57 -6.67 4.65
C ALA A 127 3.08 -7.07 4.69
N VAL A 128 2.26 -6.51 3.80
CA VAL A 128 0.84 -6.85 3.69
C VAL A 128 0.64 -8.32 3.35
N ALA A 129 1.47 -8.90 2.47
CA ALA A 129 1.42 -10.33 2.15
C ALA A 129 1.71 -11.20 3.37
N SER A 130 2.68 -10.81 4.21
CA SER A 130 2.98 -11.47 5.48
C SER A 130 1.80 -11.37 6.46
N ASP A 131 1.23 -10.18 6.62
CA ASP A 131 0.08 -9.96 7.51
C ASP A 131 -1.14 -10.77 7.07
N VAL A 132 -1.40 -10.84 5.77
CA VAL A 132 -2.47 -11.69 5.20
C VAL A 132 -2.21 -13.17 5.47
N SER A 133 -0.96 -13.63 5.39
CA SER A 133 -0.61 -15.02 5.73
C SER A 133 -0.82 -15.32 7.22
N ASN A 134 -0.47 -14.38 8.10
CA ASN A 134 -0.69 -14.50 9.54
C ASN A 134 -2.19 -14.55 9.86
N VAL A 135 -2.98 -13.60 9.32
CA VAL A 135 -4.44 -13.58 9.47
C VAL A 135 -5.08 -14.86 8.94
N LYS A 136 -4.61 -15.40 7.81
CA LYS A 136 -5.09 -16.68 7.29
C LYS A 136 -4.84 -17.84 8.26
N THR A 137 -3.69 -17.83 8.93
CA THR A 137 -3.33 -18.82 9.94
C THR A 137 -4.20 -18.67 11.19
N ASP A 138 -4.38 -17.45 11.69
CA ASP A 138 -5.21 -17.15 12.85
C ASP A 138 -6.68 -17.54 12.60
N VAL A 139 -7.21 -17.25 11.41
CA VAL A 139 -8.56 -17.66 11.01
C VAL A 139 -8.68 -19.19 10.90
N GLY A 140 -7.63 -19.86 10.42
CA GLY A 140 -7.56 -21.33 10.43
C GLY A 140 -7.60 -21.91 11.84
N GLY A 141 -6.83 -21.34 12.76
CA GLY A 141 -6.82 -21.69 14.18
C GLY A 141 -8.17 -21.43 14.85
N ALA A 142 -8.75 -20.25 14.66
CA ALA A 142 -10.05 -19.88 15.20
C ALA A 142 -11.15 -20.83 14.70
N LYS A 143 -11.13 -21.21 13.42
CA LYS A 143 -12.07 -22.19 12.85
C LYS A 143 -11.95 -23.56 13.53
N ALA A 144 -10.72 -24.00 13.82
CA ALA A 144 -10.49 -25.25 14.55
C ALA A 144 -11.03 -25.17 15.99
N SER A 145 -10.73 -24.09 16.72
CA SER A 145 -11.25 -23.89 18.09
C SER A 145 -12.77 -23.79 18.15
N ILE A 146 -13.42 -23.18 17.14
CA ILE A 146 -14.89 -23.15 17.04
C ILE A 146 -15.45 -24.55 16.81
N ALA A 147 -14.83 -25.37 15.96
CA ALA A 147 -15.26 -26.73 15.72
C ALA A 147 -15.11 -27.61 16.98
N GLU A 148 -14.01 -27.45 17.72
CA GLU A 148 -13.78 -28.10 19.01
C GLU A 148 -14.84 -27.67 20.04
N THR A 149 -15.08 -26.36 20.17
CA THR A 149 -16.12 -25.82 21.08
C THR A 149 -17.52 -26.34 20.73
N GLN A 150 -17.87 -26.47 19.45
CA GLN A 150 -19.14 -27.08 19.05
C GLN A 150 -19.24 -28.55 19.45
N ASN A 151 -18.14 -29.30 19.31
CA ASN A 151 -18.10 -30.70 19.70
C ASN A 151 -18.24 -30.88 21.22
N ASP A 152 -17.57 -30.02 21.99
CA ASP A 152 -17.68 -29.97 23.44
C ASP A 152 -19.10 -29.61 23.87
N LEU A 153 -19.72 -28.59 23.27
CA LEU A 153 -21.12 -28.23 23.51
C LEU A 153 -22.09 -29.38 23.25
N ASN A 154 -21.91 -30.11 22.15
CA ASN A 154 -22.72 -31.29 21.84
C ASN A 154 -22.53 -32.40 22.88
N THR A 155 -21.29 -32.62 23.32
CA THR A 155 -20.96 -33.58 24.37
C THR A 155 -21.59 -33.20 25.70
N THR A 156 -21.46 -31.94 26.12
CA THR A 156 -22.09 -31.41 27.34
C THR A 156 -23.61 -31.51 27.27
N LYS A 157 -24.22 -31.19 26.12
CA LYS A 157 -25.68 -31.34 25.93
C LYS A 157 -26.12 -32.79 26.08
N ALA A 158 -25.38 -33.74 25.50
CA ALA A 158 -25.68 -35.16 25.64
C ALA A 158 -25.50 -35.65 27.10
N GLN A 159 -24.49 -35.17 27.81
CA GLN A 159 -24.34 -35.45 29.24
C GLN A 159 -25.51 -34.90 30.05
N LEU A 160 -25.89 -33.63 29.83
CA LEU A 160 -27.02 -32.99 30.52
C LEU A 160 -28.33 -33.76 30.29
N GLN A 161 -28.59 -34.21 29.06
CA GLN A 161 -29.77 -35.03 28.74
C GLN A 161 -29.79 -36.36 29.51
N ARG A 162 -28.64 -37.03 29.64
CA ARG A 162 -28.54 -38.24 30.46
C ARG A 162 -28.80 -37.95 31.93
N THR A 163 -28.19 -36.89 32.48
CA THR A 163 -28.37 -36.51 33.89
C THR A 163 -29.82 -36.12 34.18
N MET A 164 -30.48 -35.41 33.27
CA MET A 164 -31.91 -35.11 33.41
C MET A 164 -32.78 -36.37 33.36
N GLY A 165 -32.46 -37.33 32.48
CA GLY A 165 -33.15 -38.62 32.44
C GLY A 165 -32.98 -39.43 33.73
N ASP A 166 -31.76 -39.51 34.23
CA ASP A 166 -31.43 -40.25 35.46
C ASP A 166 -32.07 -39.62 36.71
N ALA A 167 -32.08 -38.28 36.80
CA ALA A 167 -32.81 -37.56 37.84
C ALA A 167 -34.33 -37.82 37.79
N GLY A 168 -34.90 -37.95 36.59
CA GLY A 168 -36.31 -38.34 36.41
C GLY A 168 -36.61 -39.76 36.93
N VAL A 169 -35.68 -40.70 36.74
CA VAL A 169 -35.82 -42.09 37.24
C VAL A 169 -35.67 -42.15 38.76
N MET A 170 -34.73 -41.39 39.34
CA MET A 170 -34.56 -41.33 40.79
C MET A 170 -35.77 -40.74 41.53
N SER A 171 -36.54 -39.83 40.90
CA SER A 171 -37.79 -39.33 41.48
C SER A 171 -38.87 -40.42 41.67
N GLY A 172 -38.73 -41.59 41.02
CA GLY A 172 -39.70 -42.70 41.07
C GLY A 172 -39.41 -43.79 42.11
N LEU A 173 -38.38 -43.66 42.95
CA LEU A 173 -37.95 -44.73 43.87
C LEU A 173 -38.58 -44.64 45.29
N ILE A 174 -39.40 -43.62 45.59
CA ILE A 174 -40.10 -43.48 46.87
C ILE A 174 -41.59 -43.20 46.60
N ALA A 175 -42.46 -44.18 46.88
CA ALA A 175 -43.92 -43.96 46.81
C ALA A 175 -44.37 -43.06 47.97
N ARG A 176 -45.05 -41.96 47.64
CA ARG A 176 -45.68 -41.07 48.62
C ARG A 176 -47.19 -41.24 48.71
N THR A 177 -47.82 -41.79 47.68
CA THR A 177 -49.26 -42.03 47.61
C THR A 177 -49.59 -43.52 47.40
N HIS A 178 -50.86 -43.89 47.60
CA HIS A 178 -51.36 -45.25 47.35
C HIS A 178 -51.20 -45.65 45.87
N ASP A 179 -51.53 -44.75 44.95
CA ASP A 179 -51.39 -44.97 43.51
C ASP A 179 -49.92 -45.19 43.10
N ASP A 180 -48.98 -44.48 43.73
CA ASP A 180 -47.54 -44.71 43.53
C ASP A 180 -47.11 -46.11 44.02
N LEU A 181 -47.73 -46.61 45.09
CA LEU A 181 -47.46 -47.95 45.62
C LEU A 181 -47.99 -49.04 44.68
N GLU A 182 -49.18 -48.84 44.11
CA GLU A 182 -49.73 -49.74 43.08
C GLU A 182 -48.82 -49.77 41.84
N LEU A 183 -48.31 -48.62 41.41
CA LEU A 183 -47.36 -48.53 40.32
C LEU A 183 -46.05 -49.28 40.62
N LEU A 184 -45.53 -49.17 41.85
CA LEU A 184 -44.35 -49.92 42.30
C LEU A 184 -44.59 -51.43 42.40
N LYS A 185 -45.78 -51.87 42.85
CA LYS A 185 -46.19 -53.30 42.84
C LYS A 185 -46.18 -53.89 41.43
N HIS A 186 -46.60 -53.11 40.44
CA HIS A 186 -46.63 -53.53 39.03
C HIS A 186 -45.27 -53.48 38.32
N LYS A 187 -44.35 -52.60 38.76
CA LYS A 187 -43.05 -52.38 38.09
C LYS A 187 -41.88 -53.22 38.62
N GLY A 188 -41.98 -53.92 39.76
CA GLY A 188 -40.79 -54.51 40.42
C GLY A 188 -40.91 -55.93 41.00
N ASP A 189 -39.76 -56.47 41.39
CA ASP A 189 -39.58 -57.78 42.05
C ASP A 189 -39.85 -57.76 43.57
N ARG A 190 -40.59 -56.77 44.06
CA ARG A 190 -40.85 -56.56 45.48
C ARG A 190 -42.34 -56.61 45.78
N ALA A 191 -42.70 -57.19 46.92
CA ALA A 191 -44.06 -57.19 47.46
C ALA A 191 -44.20 -56.10 48.52
N TYR A 192 -45.23 -55.27 48.37
CA TYR A 192 -45.50 -54.11 49.22
C TYR A 192 -46.72 -54.35 50.10
N PHE A 193 -46.55 -54.20 51.41
CA PHE A 193 -47.60 -54.37 52.41
C PHE A 193 -47.82 -53.07 53.17
N GLU A 194 -49.01 -52.49 53.05
CA GLU A 194 -49.36 -51.27 53.77
C GLU A 194 -49.65 -51.57 55.24
N PHE A 195 -49.35 -50.61 56.10
CA PHE A 195 -49.64 -50.70 57.53
C PHE A 195 -50.05 -49.36 58.12
N THR A 196 -50.77 -49.45 59.24
CA THR A 196 -51.03 -48.33 60.13
C THR A 196 -50.85 -48.80 61.57
N LEU A 197 -49.96 -48.13 62.32
CA LEU A 197 -49.58 -48.51 63.68
C LEU A 197 -49.88 -47.35 64.62
N ARG A 198 -50.54 -47.65 65.74
CA ARG A 198 -50.79 -46.68 66.80
C ARG A 198 -49.78 -46.83 67.94
N LYS A 199 -49.32 -45.71 68.49
CA LYS A 199 -48.37 -45.67 69.60
C LYS A 199 -48.95 -46.38 70.83
N GLY A 200 -48.21 -47.35 71.34
CA GLY A 200 -48.56 -48.11 72.55
C GLY A 200 -49.37 -49.39 72.30
N ASP A 201 -49.81 -49.63 71.07
CA ASP A 201 -50.53 -50.86 70.72
C ASP A 201 -49.58 -52.07 70.68
N LYS A 202 -50.18 -53.27 70.66
CA LYS A 202 -49.42 -54.53 70.53
C LYS A 202 -48.71 -54.60 69.17
N PRO A 203 -47.56 -55.30 69.07
CA PRO A 203 -46.89 -55.50 67.78
C PRO A 203 -47.83 -56.13 66.74
N THR A 204 -47.88 -55.55 65.54
CA THR A 204 -48.68 -56.02 64.41
C THR A 204 -47.82 -56.89 63.50
N LEU A 205 -48.27 -58.10 63.18
CA LEU A 205 -47.58 -59.01 62.24
C LEU A 205 -47.85 -58.56 60.80
N LEU A 206 -46.79 -58.35 60.04
CA LEU A 206 -46.82 -57.99 58.62
C LEU A 206 -45.87 -58.92 57.87
N SER A 207 -46.41 -59.77 56.99
CA SER A 207 -45.66 -60.84 56.33
C SER A 207 -44.93 -61.74 57.34
N SER A 208 -43.62 -61.59 57.51
CA SER A 208 -42.74 -62.41 58.34
C SER A 208 -42.20 -61.67 59.57
N ILE A 209 -42.54 -60.39 59.74
CA ILE A 209 -41.99 -59.51 60.80
C ILE A 209 -43.11 -58.91 61.64
N LYS A 210 -42.80 -58.46 62.86
CA LYS A 210 -43.74 -57.66 63.67
C LYS A 210 -43.28 -56.22 63.78
N LEU A 211 -44.19 -55.29 63.59
CA LEU A 211 -43.92 -53.86 63.73
C LEU A 211 -44.69 -53.28 64.93
N GLN A 212 -44.02 -52.40 65.68
CA GLN A 212 -44.65 -51.69 66.79
C GLN A 212 -44.20 -50.23 66.84
N ALA A 213 -45.14 -49.28 66.91
CA ALA A 213 -44.83 -47.88 67.14
C ALA A 213 -44.54 -47.62 68.63
N LYS A 214 -43.34 -47.08 68.94
CA LYS A 214 -42.92 -46.72 70.31
C LYS A 214 -43.07 -45.23 70.60
N LYS A 215 -42.59 -44.39 69.68
CA LYS A 215 -42.68 -42.93 69.78
C LYS A 215 -43.19 -42.38 68.45
N VAL A 216 -44.08 -41.40 68.54
CA VAL A 216 -44.60 -40.65 67.40
C VAL A 216 -44.55 -39.19 67.80
N ASP A 217 -43.87 -38.39 67.00
CA ASP A 217 -43.74 -36.94 67.12
C ASP A 217 -44.22 -36.32 65.80
N ASP A 218 -45.51 -36.01 65.76
CA ASP A 218 -46.19 -35.43 64.60
C ASP A 218 -45.69 -34.02 64.28
N LYS A 219 -45.36 -33.23 65.31
CA LYS A 219 -44.85 -31.85 65.13
C LYS A 219 -43.48 -31.80 64.47
N HIS A 220 -42.62 -32.76 64.75
CA HIS A 220 -41.28 -32.83 64.17
C HIS A 220 -41.16 -33.86 63.04
N SER A 221 -42.26 -34.54 62.68
CA SER A 221 -42.28 -35.62 61.68
C SER A 221 -41.27 -36.72 61.97
N ARG A 222 -41.13 -37.09 63.25
CA ARG A 222 -40.21 -38.14 63.72
C ARG A 222 -40.97 -39.29 64.36
N TYR A 223 -40.43 -40.49 64.23
CA TYR A 223 -40.97 -41.68 64.89
C TYR A 223 -39.87 -42.61 65.38
N THR A 224 -40.23 -43.43 66.36
CA THR A 224 -39.43 -44.59 66.78
C THR A 224 -40.32 -45.82 66.71
N MET A 225 -39.86 -46.87 66.02
CA MET A 225 -40.54 -48.15 65.96
C MET A 225 -39.61 -49.31 66.33
N ILE A 226 -40.20 -50.40 66.78
CA ILE A 226 -39.51 -51.69 66.91
C ILE A 226 -39.91 -52.57 65.74
N VAL A 227 -38.89 -53.13 65.11
CA VAL A 227 -39.00 -54.18 64.11
C VAL A 227 -38.54 -55.47 64.76
N SER A 228 -39.45 -56.44 64.90
CA SER A 228 -39.15 -57.77 65.42
C SER A 228 -39.06 -58.76 64.26
N ALA A 229 -37.87 -59.34 64.08
CA ALA A 229 -37.58 -60.24 62.97
C ALA A 229 -36.53 -61.27 63.43
N ASP A 230 -36.71 -62.55 63.08
CA ASP A 230 -35.77 -63.65 63.39
C ASP A 230 -35.29 -63.67 64.85
N ASP A 231 -36.24 -63.60 65.78
CA ASP A 231 -36.03 -63.54 67.25
C ASP A 231 -35.23 -62.32 67.75
N ARG A 232 -34.98 -61.33 66.89
CA ARG A 232 -34.32 -60.06 67.24
C ARG A 232 -35.32 -58.91 67.24
N ASN A 233 -35.17 -58.02 68.22
CA ASN A 233 -35.88 -56.75 68.28
C ASN A 233 -34.93 -55.62 67.90
N ILE A 234 -35.20 -54.97 66.78
CA ILE A 234 -34.42 -53.87 66.25
C ILE A 234 -35.18 -52.57 66.47
N GLU A 235 -34.65 -51.70 67.32
CA GLU A 235 -35.21 -50.36 67.51
C GLU A 235 -34.71 -49.42 66.40
N LYS A 236 -35.66 -48.87 65.63
CA LYS A 236 -35.42 -47.84 64.63
C LYS A 236 -35.79 -46.49 65.26
N LYS A 237 -34.82 -45.92 65.96
CA LYS A 237 -34.97 -44.69 66.76
C LYS A 237 -34.93 -43.43 65.91
N ASP A 238 -35.85 -42.51 66.20
CA ASP A 238 -35.86 -41.12 65.73
C ASP A 238 -35.71 -40.97 64.21
N ARG A 239 -36.48 -41.75 63.45
CA ARG A 239 -36.52 -41.74 61.99
C ARG A 239 -37.47 -40.68 61.45
N SER A 240 -37.16 -40.15 60.28
CA SER A 240 -37.95 -39.09 59.63
C SER A 240 -38.99 -39.68 58.69
N LEU A 241 -40.03 -38.90 58.39
CA LEU A 241 -40.99 -39.20 57.32
C LEU A 241 -40.28 -39.41 55.97
N ASP A 242 -40.81 -40.30 55.13
CA ASP A 242 -40.28 -40.66 53.79
C ASP A 242 -38.83 -41.18 53.79
N GLU A 243 -38.30 -41.57 54.95
CA GLU A 243 -36.97 -42.16 55.06
C GLU A 243 -37.07 -43.70 54.94
N PRO A 244 -36.44 -44.32 53.93
CA PRO A 244 -36.41 -45.77 53.82
C PRO A 244 -35.55 -46.39 54.92
N VAL A 245 -36.19 -47.20 55.76
CA VAL A 245 -35.54 -47.91 56.85
C VAL A 245 -35.26 -49.35 56.44
N GLN A 246 -34.01 -49.62 56.11
CA GLN A 246 -33.56 -50.92 55.64
C GLN A 246 -33.11 -51.84 56.79
N PHE A 247 -33.41 -53.13 56.65
CA PHE A 247 -32.93 -54.20 57.53
C PHE A 247 -33.01 -55.54 56.80
N TYR A 248 -32.25 -56.52 57.28
CA TYR A 248 -32.25 -57.87 56.75
C TYR A 248 -33.09 -58.79 57.63
N SER A 249 -33.88 -59.68 57.02
CA SER A 249 -34.67 -60.69 57.73
C SER A 249 -34.97 -61.90 56.84
N GLY A 250 -35.25 -63.05 57.45
CA GLY A 250 -35.60 -64.32 56.82
C GLY A 250 -34.49 -65.37 56.93
N LYS A 251 -34.81 -66.62 56.56
CA LYS A 251 -33.86 -67.75 56.52
C LYS A 251 -32.73 -67.53 55.52
N ASP A 252 -33.01 -66.86 54.42
CA ASP A 252 -32.04 -66.29 53.48
C ASP A 252 -32.08 -64.76 53.66
N PRO A 253 -31.01 -64.11 54.17
CA PRO A 253 -31.04 -62.69 54.54
C PRO A 253 -31.39 -61.78 53.36
N ALA A 254 -32.67 -61.43 53.24
CA ALA A 254 -33.16 -60.59 52.16
C ALA A 254 -33.36 -59.14 52.64
N LEU A 255 -33.26 -58.16 51.74
CA LEU A 255 -33.36 -56.74 52.09
C LEU A 255 -34.83 -56.32 52.24
N TYR A 256 -35.26 -56.06 53.46
CA TYR A 256 -36.57 -55.49 53.79
C TYR A 256 -36.42 -53.97 53.95
N GLU A 257 -37.42 -53.23 53.50
CA GLU A 257 -37.45 -51.78 53.62
C GLU A 257 -38.80 -51.32 54.15
N ILE A 258 -38.78 -50.49 55.18
CA ILE A 258 -39.97 -49.85 55.73
C ILE A 258 -39.91 -48.37 55.38
N VAL A 259 -40.97 -47.86 54.78
CA VAL A 259 -41.14 -46.42 54.56
C VAL A 259 -42.38 -45.97 55.30
N VAL A 260 -42.23 -44.98 56.19
CA VAL A 260 -43.35 -44.29 56.82
C VAL A 260 -43.59 -43.01 56.04
N ASN A 261 -44.71 -42.94 55.33
CA ASN A 261 -45.08 -41.81 54.48
C ASN A 261 -46.19 -40.93 55.08
N ASN A 262 -46.77 -41.34 56.21
CA ASN A 262 -47.69 -40.50 56.97
C ASN A 262 -47.45 -40.61 58.48
N ILE A 263 -47.39 -39.47 59.16
CA ILE A 263 -47.40 -39.38 60.62
C ILE A 263 -48.58 -38.51 61.04
N SER A 264 -49.43 -39.07 61.88
CA SER A 264 -50.59 -38.42 62.47
C SER A 264 -50.51 -38.52 64.00
N LYS A 265 -51.42 -37.85 64.71
CA LYS A 265 -51.44 -37.86 66.18
C LYS A 265 -51.44 -39.30 66.73
N ASN A 266 -50.34 -39.70 67.38
CA ASN A 266 -50.09 -41.04 67.92
C ASN A 266 -50.14 -42.20 66.89
N THR A 267 -50.11 -41.93 65.59
CA THR A 267 -50.26 -42.96 64.55
C THR A 267 -49.24 -42.76 63.44
N ILE A 268 -48.69 -43.86 62.92
CA ILE A 268 -47.83 -43.85 61.73
C ILE A 268 -48.40 -44.80 60.69
N SER A 269 -48.37 -44.38 59.43
CA SER A 269 -48.76 -45.21 58.30
C SER A 269 -47.66 -45.24 57.26
N GLY A 270 -47.60 -46.34 56.54
CA GLY A 270 -46.50 -46.60 55.62
C GLY A 270 -46.65 -47.95 54.95
N TYR A 271 -45.55 -48.42 54.38
CA TYR A 271 -45.49 -49.72 53.75
C TYR A 271 -44.18 -50.45 54.06
N LEU A 272 -44.27 -51.76 54.03
CA LEU A 272 -43.16 -52.70 54.06
C LEU A 272 -42.93 -53.23 52.65
N SER A 273 -41.72 -53.04 52.13
CA SER A 273 -41.25 -53.62 50.88
C SER A 273 -40.37 -54.84 51.16
N THR A 274 -40.79 -55.98 50.64
CA THR A 274 -40.12 -57.29 50.78
C THR A 274 -39.73 -57.82 49.40
N PRO A 275 -38.67 -58.62 49.25
CA PRO A 275 -38.36 -59.28 48.00
C PRO A 275 -39.41 -60.36 47.68
N LYS A 276 -39.84 -60.48 46.41
CA LYS A 276 -40.75 -61.54 45.98
C LYS A 276 -40.06 -62.90 46.18
N GLY A 277 -40.68 -63.77 46.97
CA GLY A 277 -40.17 -65.11 47.29
C GLY A 277 -39.72 -65.32 48.74
N SER A 278 -39.58 -64.26 49.55
CA SER A 278 -39.24 -64.37 50.98
C SER A 278 -40.45 -64.53 51.91
N ALA A 279 -41.67 -64.58 51.35
CA ALA A 279 -42.90 -64.87 52.07
C ALA A 279 -43.11 -66.40 52.13
N GLN A 280 -42.29 -67.11 52.91
CA GLN A 280 -42.50 -68.50 53.31
C GLN A 280 -41.80 -68.82 54.63
#